data_AF-A0AAJ0DSN6-F1
#
_entry.id   AF-A0AAJ0DSN6-F1
#
_cell.length_a   1.000
_cell.length_b   1.000
_cell.length_c   1.000
_cell.angle_alpha   90.00
_cell.angle_beta   90.00
_cell.angle_gamma   90.00
#
_symmetry.space_group_name_H-M   'P 1'
#
loop_
_entity.id
_entity.type
_entity.pdbx_description
1 polymer ?
#
loop_
_entity_poly.entity_id
_entity_poly.type
_entity_poly.pdbx_seq_one_letter_code
_entity_poly.pdbx_strand_id
1 'polypeptide(L)'
;MVQTGLFPGWDDLLIAPQTQQGIYWNSQGTAPNRAVTFEWYTSRYGNNALYSHFLVSFYENMPNVTTIDYLNMTDSGISSTVGIQNGKVSLFSQYSMNKANLSAGTIISFNNTLSPAGSWFSGLPPGVTEIPGAIDY
;
A
#
# COMPACT_ATOMS: atom_id res chain seq x y z
N MET A 1 -8.43 16.08 -14.92
CA MET A 1 -7.89 15.18 -13.88
C MET A 1 -7.66 13.78 -14.45
N VAL A 2 -6.47 13.23 -14.23
CA VAL A 2 -6.14 11.82 -14.40
C VAL A 2 -6.63 11.10 -13.14
N GLN A 3 -7.25 9.92 -13.27
CA GLN A 3 -7.69 9.13 -12.13
C GLN A 3 -6.76 7.93 -12.01
N THR A 4 -6.00 7.88 -10.92
CA THR A 4 -5.10 6.77 -10.61
C THR A 4 -5.75 5.90 -9.54
N GLY A 5 -5.94 4.62 -9.85
CA GLY A 5 -6.32 3.60 -8.87
C GLY A 5 -5.07 3.00 -8.24
N LEU A 6 -5.10 2.80 -6.93
CA LEU A 6 -4.08 2.09 -6.17
C LEU A 6 -4.67 0.76 -5.67
N PHE A 7 -3.88 -0.30 -5.80
CA PHE A 7 -4.20 -1.64 -5.38
C PHE A 7 -3.08 -2.10 -4.45
N PRO A 8 -3.17 -1.87 -3.13
CA PRO A 8 -2.10 -2.18 -2.18
C PRO A 8 -2.05 -3.66 -1.75
N GLY A 9 -2.82 -4.51 -2.40
CA GLY A 9 -3.16 -5.85 -1.92
C GLY A 9 -4.61 -6.16 -2.23
N TRP A 10 -5.06 -5.82 -3.44
CA TRP A 10 -6.44 -6.02 -3.86
C TRP A 10 -6.75 -7.53 -3.87
N ASP A 11 -7.67 -7.90 -3.00
CA ASP A 11 -8.18 -9.25 -2.75
C ASP A 11 -9.52 -9.12 -1.99
N ASP A 12 -10.08 -10.23 -1.52
CA ASP A 12 -11.31 -10.29 -0.73
C ASP A 12 -11.06 -9.92 0.75
N LEU A 13 -10.61 -8.69 1.01
CA LEU A 13 -10.31 -8.23 2.38
C LEU A 13 -11.59 -8.14 3.24
N LEU A 14 -11.50 -8.62 4.48
CA LEU A 14 -12.56 -8.68 5.47
C LEU A 14 -12.08 -8.09 6.79
N ILE A 15 -12.83 -7.14 7.34
CA ILE A 15 -12.71 -6.75 8.75
C ILE A 15 -13.48 -7.80 9.56
N ALA A 16 -12.77 -8.74 10.17
CA ALA A 16 -13.37 -9.85 10.89
C ALA A 16 -14.17 -9.36 12.12
N PRO A 17 -15.39 -9.86 12.34
CA PRO A 17 -16.23 -9.43 13.47
C PRO A 17 -15.57 -9.81 14.80
N GLN A 18 -15.81 -8.99 15.84
CA GLN A 18 -15.29 -9.19 17.20
C GLN A 18 -13.74 -9.23 17.29
N THR A 19 -13.06 -8.53 16.38
CA THR A 19 -11.60 -8.36 16.41
C THR A 19 -11.23 -6.87 16.49
N GLN A 20 -9.93 -6.58 16.61
CA GLN A 20 -9.36 -5.24 16.49
C GLN A 20 -8.99 -4.89 15.05
N GLN A 21 -9.48 -5.65 14.07
CA GLN A 21 -9.25 -5.34 12.67
C GLN A 21 -9.99 -4.08 12.27
N GLY A 22 -9.44 -3.36 11.29
CA GLY A 22 -9.99 -2.11 10.83
C GLY A 22 -9.17 -1.47 9.73
N ILE A 23 -9.67 -0.33 9.28
CA ILE A 23 -8.92 0.62 8.46
C ILE A 23 -8.74 1.87 9.32
N TYR A 24 -7.50 2.18 9.65
CA TYR A 24 -7.12 3.34 10.45
C TYR A 24 -6.43 4.36 9.58
N TRP A 25 -6.33 5.59 10.07
CA TRP A 25 -5.54 6.60 9.40
C TRP A 25 -4.96 7.59 10.39
N ASN A 26 -3.82 8.18 10.01
CA ASN A 26 -3.20 9.27 10.74
C ASN A 26 -2.55 10.25 9.75
N SER A 27 -2.34 11.48 10.18
CA SER A 27 -1.48 12.44 9.48
C SER A 27 -0.37 12.90 10.41
N GLN A 28 0.86 12.91 9.88
CA GLN A 28 2.06 13.29 10.61
C GLN A 28 2.83 14.38 9.85
N GLY A 29 3.67 15.12 10.59
CA GLY A 29 4.46 16.23 10.07
C GLY A 29 3.77 17.58 10.16
N THR A 30 4.38 18.59 9.56
CA THR A 30 3.89 19.97 9.53
C THR A 30 3.90 20.49 8.10
N ALA A 31 2.91 21.30 7.72
CA ALA A 31 2.83 21.82 6.35
C ALA A 31 4.11 22.63 6.01
N PRO A 32 4.67 22.48 4.79
CA PRO A 32 4.17 21.71 3.64
C PRO A 32 4.70 20.26 3.56
N ASN A 33 5.24 19.71 4.65
CA ASN A 33 5.87 18.38 4.73
C ASN A 33 5.04 17.43 5.61
N ARG A 34 3.77 17.24 5.26
CA ARG A 34 2.92 16.22 5.91
C ARG A 34 2.86 14.94 5.10
N ALA A 35 2.55 13.85 5.79
CA ALA A 35 2.04 12.64 5.16
C ALA A 35 0.70 12.27 5.77
N VAL A 36 -0.14 11.61 4.98
CA VAL A 36 -1.31 10.87 5.46
C VAL A 36 -1.07 9.39 5.21
N THR A 37 -1.26 8.58 6.24
CA THR A 37 -1.06 7.14 6.19
C THR A 37 -2.36 6.45 6.56
N PHE A 38 -2.74 5.48 5.75
CA PHE A 38 -3.84 4.56 6.02
C PHE A 38 -3.28 3.20 6.39
N GLU A 39 -3.80 2.59 7.43
CA GLU A 39 -3.42 1.26 7.89
C GLU A 39 -4.58 0.32 7.61
N TRP A 40 -4.33 -0.76 6.89
CA TRP A 40 -5.24 -1.90 6.80
C TRP A 40 -4.75 -2.96 7.75
N TYR A 41 -5.57 -3.32 8.72
CA TYR A 41 -5.39 -4.54 9.50
C TYR A 41 -6.64 -5.39 9.32
N THR A 42 -6.55 -6.39 8.44
CA THR A 42 -7.70 -7.15 7.93
C THR A 42 -7.37 -8.63 7.83
N SER A 43 -8.39 -9.45 7.60
CA SER A 43 -8.24 -10.84 7.18
C SER A 43 -8.74 -11.06 5.75
N ARG A 44 -8.53 -12.25 5.21
CA ARG A 44 -9.19 -12.69 3.98
C ARG A 44 -10.59 -13.24 4.24
N TYR A 45 -11.55 -12.86 3.42
CA TYR A 45 -12.89 -13.43 3.41
C TYR A 45 -12.83 -14.97 3.26
N GLY A 46 -13.60 -15.67 4.09
CA GLY A 46 -13.62 -17.13 4.13
C GLY A 46 -12.46 -17.77 4.90
N ASN A 47 -11.45 -17.01 5.33
CA ASN A 47 -10.38 -17.51 6.21
C ASN A 47 -9.79 -16.41 7.10
N ASN A 48 -10.35 -16.23 8.30
CA ASN A 48 -9.92 -15.20 9.23
C ASN A 48 -8.49 -15.39 9.80
N ALA A 49 -7.86 -16.56 9.58
CA ALA A 49 -6.47 -16.79 9.98
C ALA A 49 -5.44 -16.19 9.01
N LEU A 50 -5.86 -15.77 7.81
CA LEU A 50 -4.99 -15.12 6.83
C LEU A 50 -5.08 -13.62 7.01
N TYR A 51 -4.09 -13.04 7.69
CA TYR A 51 -4.03 -11.60 7.96
C TYR A 51 -3.31 -10.84 6.86
N SER A 52 -3.82 -9.64 6.58
CA SER A 52 -3.17 -8.60 5.79
C SER A 52 -3.06 -7.34 6.63
N HIS A 53 -1.83 -6.97 6.96
CA HIS A 53 -1.47 -5.82 7.76
C HIS A 53 -0.47 -4.97 6.99
N PHE A 54 -0.91 -3.83 6.48
CA PHE A 54 -0.07 -2.95 5.67
C PHE A 54 -0.45 -1.49 5.80
N LEU A 55 0.53 -0.62 5.57
CA LEU A 55 0.38 0.82 5.54
C LEU A 55 0.41 1.32 4.11
N VAL A 56 -0.35 2.37 3.81
CA VAL A 56 -0.26 3.14 2.57
C VAL A 56 -0.09 4.61 2.91
N SER A 57 1.00 5.22 2.45
CA SER A 57 1.29 6.63 2.74
C SER A 57 1.30 7.51 1.50
N PHE A 58 0.74 8.71 1.64
CA PHE A 58 0.77 9.79 0.65
C PHE A 58 1.46 11.01 1.24
N TYR A 59 2.25 11.72 0.43
CA TYR A 59 3.16 12.76 0.90
C TYR A 59 2.83 14.11 0.26
N GLU A 60 2.67 15.15 1.08
CA GLU A 60 2.34 16.52 0.64
C GLU A 60 3.47 17.13 -0.22
N ASN A 61 4.72 16.90 0.18
CA ASN A 61 5.91 17.39 -0.53
C ASN A 61 6.33 16.51 -1.72
N MET A 62 5.73 15.33 -1.87
CA MET A 62 5.96 14.40 -2.99
C MET A 62 4.62 13.86 -3.52
N PRO A 63 3.79 14.71 -4.15
CA PRO A 63 2.40 14.37 -4.49
C PRO A 63 2.25 13.25 -5.52
N ASN A 64 3.31 12.93 -6.27
CA ASN A 64 3.32 11.84 -7.25
C ASN A 64 3.81 10.50 -6.66
N VAL A 65 4.07 10.44 -5.35
CA VAL A 65 4.63 9.27 -4.70
C VAL A 65 3.65 8.68 -3.70
N THR A 66 3.54 7.36 -3.72
CA THR A 66 2.83 6.58 -2.71
C THR A 66 3.71 5.41 -2.29
N THR A 67 3.75 5.11 -1.01
CA THR A 67 4.45 3.93 -0.47
C THR A 67 3.45 2.95 0.11
N ILE A 68 3.82 1.67 0.09
CA ILE A 68 3.08 0.58 0.70
C ILE A 68 4.08 -0.21 1.56
N ASP A 69 3.79 -0.33 2.84
CA ASP A 69 4.59 -1.09 3.81
C ASP A 69 3.83 -2.33 4.24
N TYR A 70 4.33 -3.52 3.96
CA TYR A 70 3.72 -4.75 4.45
C TYR A 70 4.27 -5.09 5.83
N LEU A 71 3.48 -4.85 6.86
CA LEU A 71 3.82 -5.18 8.24
C LEU A 71 3.66 -6.69 8.51
N ASN A 72 2.61 -7.29 7.97
CA ASN A 72 2.38 -8.73 7.97
C ASN A 72 1.46 -9.15 6.81
N MET A 73 1.81 -10.23 6.11
CA MET A 73 0.98 -10.85 5.09
C MET A 73 1.09 -12.37 5.25
N THR A 74 0.10 -13.00 5.88
CA THR A 74 0.20 -14.41 6.33
C THR A 74 0.40 -15.39 5.16
N ASP A 75 -0.24 -15.13 4.02
CA ASP A 75 -0.11 -15.93 2.80
C ASP A 75 0.86 -15.33 1.77
N SER A 76 1.62 -14.32 2.19
CA SER A 76 2.52 -13.53 1.34
C SER A 76 1.85 -12.94 0.09
N GLY A 77 0.54 -12.70 0.12
CA GLY A 77 -0.20 -12.08 -0.98
C GLY A 77 -0.49 -13.00 -2.16
N ILE A 78 -0.50 -14.33 -1.96
CA ILE A 78 -0.61 -15.35 -3.01
C ILE A 78 -1.85 -15.21 -3.92
N SER A 79 -2.91 -14.54 -3.49
CA SER A 79 -4.12 -14.24 -4.29
C SER A 79 -4.36 -12.75 -4.53
N SER A 80 -3.45 -11.90 -4.07
CA SER A 80 -3.63 -10.45 -4.13
C SER A 80 -3.02 -9.84 -5.40
N THR A 81 -3.53 -8.67 -5.78
CA THR A 81 -2.90 -7.80 -6.78
C THR A 81 -2.33 -6.55 -6.13
N VAL A 82 -1.06 -6.26 -6.44
CA VAL A 82 -0.35 -5.06 -5.99
C VAL A 82 0.06 -4.23 -7.19
N GLY A 83 -0.41 -2.98 -7.24
CA GLY A 83 -0.09 -2.09 -8.36
C GLY A 83 -0.83 -0.76 -8.33
N ILE A 84 -0.61 0.00 -9.40
CA ILE A 84 -1.36 1.21 -9.71
C ILE A 84 -1.84 1.18 -11.16
N GLN A 85 -2.97 1.84 -11.44
CA GLN A 85 -3.55 1.92 -12.79
C GLN A 85 -4.05 3.32 -13.09
N ASN A 86 -3.78 3.80 -14.30
CA ASN A 86 -4.40 4.97 -14.87
C ASN A 86 -5.71 4.56 -15.53
N GLY A 87 -6.84 4.99 -14.97
CA GLY A 87 -8.16 4.61 -15.47
C GLY A 87 -8.52 5.14 -16.86
N LYS A 88 -7.71 6.03 -17.46
CA LYS A 88 -8.03 6.69 -18.73
C LYS A 88 -7.19 6.26 -19.92
N VAL A 89 -5.93 5.88 -19.70
CA VAL A 89 -4.96 5.61 -20.78
C VAL A 89 -4.40 4.19 -20.77
N SER A 90 -5.04 3.27 -20.03
CA SER A 90 -4.64 1.85 -19.94
C SER A 90 -3.18 1.64 -19.52
N LEU A 91 -2.58 2.61 -18.85
CA LEU A 91 -1.25 2.48 -18.25
C LEU A 91 -1.41 1.88 -16.85
N PHE A 92 -0.57 0.92 -16.51
CA PHE A 92 -0.52 0.34 -15.18
C PHE A 92 0.91 -0.03 -14.82
N SER A 93 1.15 -0.18 -13.53
CA SER A 93 2.37 -0.77 -13.01
C SER A 93 1.99 -1.80 -11.97
N GLN A 94 2.27 -3.06 -12.29
CA GLN A 94 1.97 -4.20 -11.45
C GLN A 94 3.28 -4.67 -10.80
N TYR A 95 3.27 -4.75 -9.47
CA TYR A 95 4.35 -5.36 -8.71
C TYR A 95 4.08 -6.85 -8.51
N SER A 96 2.86 -7.19 -8.09
CA SER A 96 2.45 -8.57 -7.83
C SER A 96 1.03 -8.83 -8.34
N MET A 97 0.80 -10.07 -8.75
CA MET A 97 -0.52 -10.61 -9.12
C MET A 97 -0.48 -12.10 -8.86
N ASN A 98 -1.24 -12.55 -7.87
CA ASN A 98 -1.36 -13.95 -7.50
C ASN A 98 0.00 -14.64 -7.27
N LYS A 99 0.91 -13.97 -6.56
CA LYS A 99 2.26 -14.46 -6.25
C LYS A 99 2.55 -14.27 -4.77
N ALA A 100 3.08 -15.32 -4.13
CA ALA A 100 3.53 -15.28 -2.75
C ALA A 100 4.89 -14.55 -2.65
N ASN A 101 4.88 -13.21 -2.65
CA ASN A 101 6.08 -12.39 -2.64
C ASN A 101 6.01 -11.15 -1.73
N LEU A 102 4.98 -11.02 -0.90
CA LEU A 102 4.80 -9.92 0.04
C LEU A 102 5.17 -10.40 1.44
N SER A 103 6.44 -10.27 1.84
CA SER A 103 6.85 -10.58 3.21
C SER A 103 6.78 -9.34 4.11
N ALA A 104 6.70 -9.54 5.43
CA ALA A 104 6.86 -8.46 6.40
C ALA A 104 8.14 -7.64 6.12
N GLY A 105 8.04 -6.31 6.23
CA GLY A 105 9.11 -5.35 5.92
C GLY A 105 9.31 -5.08 4.43
N THR A 106 8.49 -5.64 3.55
CA THR A 106 8.51 -5.28 2.12
C THR A 106 7.93 -3.87 1.97
N ILE A 107 8.74 -2.95 1.44
CA ILE A 107 8.28 -1.61 1.07
C ILE A 107 8.26 -1.50 -0.45
N ILE A 108 7.13 -1.03 -0.98
CA ILE A 108 6.96 -0.73 -2.41
C ILE A 108 6.65 0.74 -2.56
N SER A 109 7.40 1.41 -3.42
CA SER A 109 7.15 2.79 -3.81
C SER A 109 6.62 2.87 -5.22
N PHE A 110 5.53 3.61 -5.40
CA PHE A 110 4.91 3.87 -6.69
C PHE A 110 5.06 5.34 -7.08
N ASN A 111 5.35 5.58 -8.35
CA ASN A 111 5.20 6.87 -9.02
C ASN A 111 3.85 6.91 -9.74
N ASN A 112 2.94 7.73 -9.21
CA ASN A 112 1.55 7.85 -9.63
C ASN A 112 1.36 8.50 -11.01
N THR A 113 2.43 9.08 -11.58
CA THR A 113 2.41 9.66 -12.94
C THR A 113 2.23 8.58 -14.01
N LEU A 114 2.66 7.34 -13.73
CA LEU A 114 2.65 6.18 -14.64
C LEU A 114 3.38 6.43 -15.99
N SER A 115 4.45 5.67 -16.25
CA SER A 115 5.19 5.73 -17.52
C SER A 115 5.46 4.32 -18.07
N PRO A 116 5.74 4.16 -19.38
CA PRO A 116 6.07 2.85 -19.96
C PRO A 116 7.32 2.17 -19.38
N ALA A 117 8.22 2.91 -18.71
CA ALA A 117 9.48 2.39 -18.17
C ALA A 117 9.34 1.69 -16.80
N GLY A 118 8.12 1.33 -16.40
CA GLY A 118 7.82 0.94 -15.02
C GLY A 118 7.70 2.18 -14.12
N SER A 119 6.92 2.06 -13.07
CA SER A 119 6.67 3.20 -12.16
C SER A 119 6.64 2.74 -10.70
N TRP A 120 7.38 1.68 -10.38
CA TRP A 120 7.62 1.25 -9.02
C TRP A 120 9.08 0.89 -8.79
N PHE A 121 9.51 0.92 -7.54
CA PHE A 121 10.80 0.40 -7.09
C PHE A 121 10.67 -0.11 -5.64
N SER A 122 11.57 -1.00 -5.25
CA SER A 122 11.64 -1.56 -3.89
C SER A 122 12.25 -0.56 -2.92
N GLY A 123 11.70 -0.45 -1.72
CA GLY A 123 12.18 0.45 -0.67
C GLY A 123 11.62 1.86 -0.79
N LEU A 124 12.16 2.79 0.01
CA LEU A 124 11.72 4.18 0.07
C LEU A 124 12.22 5.01 -1.11
N PRO A 125 11.43 5.99 -1.59
CA PRO A 125 11.85 6.96 -2.59
C PRO A 125 12.99 7.86 -2.11
N PRO A 126 13.79 8.42 -3.04
CA PRO A 126 14.60 9.58 -2.73
C PRO A 126 13.75 10.69 -2.11
N GLY A 127 14.13 11.19 -0.93
CA GLY A 127 13.42 12.25 -0.22
C GLY A 127 12.43 11.77 0.86
N VAL A 128 12.14 10.47 0.93
CA VAL A 128 11.41 9.87 2.07
C VAL A 128 12.41 9.11 2.94
N THR A 129 12.51 9.48 4.21
CA THR A 129 13.43 8.84 5.17
C THR A 129 12.76 7.76 6.02
N GLU A 130 11.43 7.80 6.16
CA GLU A 130 10.63 6.85 6.94
C GLU A 130 9.18 6.79 6.44
N ILE A 131 8.45 5.74 6.83
CA ILE A 131 7.00 5.63 6.59
C ILE A 131 6.25 6.19 7.80
N PRO A 132 5.60 7.36 7.68
CA PRO A 132 4.91 7.97 8.80
C PRO A 132 3.77 7.07 9.27
N GLY A 133 3.66 6.82 10.58
CA GLY A 133 2.67 5.91 11.15
C GLY A 133 3.13 4.48 11.37
N ALA A 134 4.37 4.12 10.99
CA ALA A 134 5.01 2.86 11.36
C ALA A 134 5.50 2.83 12.83
N ILE A 135 4.82 3.52 13.74
CA ILE A 135 5.18 3.43 15.16
C ILE A 135 4.78 2.05 15.69
N ASP A 136 5.78 1.30 16.12
CA ASP A 136 5.67 0.02 16.79
C ASP A 136 4.61 0.10 17.91
N TYR A 137 3.63 -0.79 17.88
CA TYR A 137 2.78 -1.08 19.04
C TYR A 137 3.55 -1.91 20.08
#